data_AF-A0AAE7H4U3-F1
#
_entry.id   AF-A0AAE7H4U3-F1
#
_cell.length_a   1.000
_cell.length_b   1.000
_cell.length_c   1.000
_cell.angle_alpha   90.00
_cell.angle_beta   90.00
_cell.angle_gamma   90.00
#
_symmetry.space_group_name_H-M   'P 1'
#
loop_
_entity.id
_entity.type
_entity.pdbx_description
1 polymer ?
#
loop_
_entity_poly.entity_id
_entity_poly.type
_entity_poly.pdbx_seq_one_letter_code
_entity_poly.pdbx_strand_id
1 'polypeptide(L)'
;MTNLEFCPDIETLRTIEPGSNSQLITICSEMLSNLLNTEQTNTCAEFRSDLTDTTTVDDNWLCIVTSSGKRWKRVIKGMSLNLELAGIKSGDDISVPLMQAINYVDNYVRKYGFKNRPIISIKSGGYYLSQNITMPSWVSLVAYGNVELNATAVTSGHVISITNTVVGVDTVHYKGDNLSSIGGTIFITGPGQNATSPNGIFIGNTVQGKAPCRNVKIRNVAVKNTNCAVCFGSIDTYMTMLSDCHLEYNYINVSSPNSSSTNSGETMKFYNVVLSHSIESHIYNNTPAMDMCFTLCNFDFTNGDVIKLGRSATYLSIRIVSTHIEAWDGYLLGGPDTALSNTIVMIEQPLLLPRARKAVSGFA
;
A
#
# COMPACT_ATOMS: atom_id res chain seq x y z
N MET A 1 -1.17 9.21 48.22
CA MET A 1 -1.24 9.23 46.75
C MET A 1 -1.37 7.79 46.31
N THR A 2 -2.56 7.39 45.89
CA THR A 2 -2.82 6.05 45.35
C THR A 2 -2.14 5.96 43.99
N ASN A 3 -1.16 5.07 43.85
CA ASN A 3 -0.61 4.66 42.56
C ASN A 3 -1.74 3.97 41.77
N LEU A 4 -2.49 4.73 40.98
CA LEU A 4 -3.41 4.16 40.00
C LEU A 4 -2.55 3.62 38.86
N GLU A 5 -2.09 2.38 39.01
CA GLU A 5 -1.40 1.62 37.96
C GLU A 5 -2.36 1.12 36.88
N PHE A 6 -3.68 1.19 37.14
CA PHE A 6 -4.72 0.61 36.30
C PHE A 6 -5.90 1.56 36.04
N CYS A 7 -6.44 1.50 34.83
CA CYS A 7 -7.59 2.24 34.34
C CYS A 7 -8.50 1.29 33.52
N PRO A 8 -9.84 1.36 33.61
CA PRO A 8 -10.72 0.43 32.91
C PRO A 8 -10.80 0.69 31.39
N ASP A 9 -10.72 1.95 30.96
CA ASP A 9 -10.93 2.34 29.57
C ASP A 9 -10.30 3.71 29.24
N ILE A 10 -10.37 4.11 27.98
CA ILE A 10 -9.81 5.37 27.46
C ILE A 10 -10.59 6.59 27.98
N GLU A 11 -11.90 6.47 28.18
CA GLU A 11 -12.73 7.57 28.69
C GLU A 11 -12.33 7.93 30.12
N THR A 12 -12.17 6.92 30.96
CA THR A 12 -11.66 7.06 32.32
C THR A 12 -10.24 7.60 32.32
N LEU A 13 -9.37 7.18 31.39
CA LEU A 13 -8.00 7.68 31.30
C LEU A 13 -7.95 9.20 31.06
N ARG A 14 -8.90 9.77 30.29
CA ARG A 14 -9.01 11.24 30.11
C ARG A 14 -9.29 12.00 31.41
N THR A 15 -9.85 11.34 32.41
CA THR A 15 -10.15 11.95 33.72
C THR A 15 -8.98 11.83 34.71
N ILE A 16 -8.00 10.97 34.42
CA ILE A 16 -6.86 10.71 35.29
C ILE A 16 -5.69 11.64 34.93
N GLU A 17 -5.39 12.57 35.81
CA GLU A 17 -4.29 13.50 35.62
C GLU A 17 -2.93 12.88 36.01
N PRO A 18 -1.91 12.89 35.13
CA PRO A 18 -0.57 12.49 35.51
C PRO A 18 0.03 13.47 36.55
N GLY A 19 0.57 12.90 37.62
CA GLY A 19 1.23 13.61 38.71
C GLY A 19 2.72 13.86 38.46
N SER A 20 3.35 13.12 37.55
CA SER A 20 4.75 13.32 37.17
C SER A 20 4.98 13.00 35.69
N ASN A 21 6.10 13.47 35.13
CA ASN A 21 6.52 13.12 33.79
C ASN A 21 6.99 11.67 33.74
N SER A 22 6.71 10.95 32.64
CA SER A 22 6.99 9.52 32.49
C SER A 22 6.27 8.59 33.48
N GLN A 23 5.23 9.07 34.17
CA GLN A 23 4.33 8.21 34.94
C GLN A 23 3.71 7.17 34.01
N LEU A 24 3.56 5.93 34.48
CA LEU A 24 2.92 4.85 33.75
C LEU A 24 1.51 4.60 34.28
N ILE A 25 0.62 4.20 33.37
CA ILE A 25 -0.71 3.68 33.68
C ILE A 25 -1.10 2.62 32.66
N THR A 26 -1.78 1.57 33.10
CA THR A 26 -2.19 0.46 32.24
C THR A 26 -3.70 0.45 32.10
N ILE A 27 -4.20 0.38 30.87
CA ILE A 27 -5.58 0.03 30.58
C ILE A 27 -5.65 -1.46 30.36
N CYS A 28 -6.52 -2.17 31.09
CA CYS A 28 -6.79 -3.59 30.85
C CYS A 28 -8.31 -3.80 30.80
N SER A 29 -8.82 -4.32 29.68
CA SER A 29 -10.24 -4.65 29.51
C SER A 29 -10.72 -5.80 30.42
N GLU A 30 -9.80 -6.56 31.04
CA GLU A 30 -10.10 -7.69 31.93
C GLU A 30 -10.80 -7.30 33.25
N MET A 31 -11.04 -6.01 33.52
CA MET A 31 -11.73 -5.55 34.76
C MET A 31 -13.27 -5.49 34.65
N LEU A 32 -13.87 -5.87 33.51
CA LEU A 32 -15.33 -6.04 33.33
C LEU A 32 -15.67 -7.52 33.07
N SER A 33 -15.70 -8.29 34.16
CA SER A 33 -15.73 -9.75 34.21
C SER A 33 -17.00 -10.48 33.73
N ASN A 34 -17.83 -9.89 32.84
CA ASN A 34 -19.10 -10.53 32.46
C ASN A 34 -19.42 -10.61 30.95
N LEU A 35 -18.49 -10.26 30.06
CA LEU A 35 -18.74 -10.31 28.61
C LEU A 35 -17.55 -10.92 27.86
N LEU A 36 -17.30 -12.22 28.08
CA LEU A 36 -16.44 -13.00 27.20
C LEU A 36 -17.27 -13.48 25.99
N ASN A 37 -17.52 -12.57 25.05
CA ASN A 37 -17.78 -12.96 23.68
C ASN A 37 -16.44 -13.26 22.98
N THR A 38 -16.42 -14.31 22.18
CA THR A 38 -15.27 -14.98 21.53
C THR A 38 -14.41 -14.10 20.59
N GLU A 39 -14.63 -12.78 20.58
CA GLU A 39 -13.96 -11.81 19.71
C GLU A 39 -13.13 -10.76 20.47
N GLN A 40 -13.18 -10.72 21.80
CA GLN A 40 -12.35 -9.76 22.55
C GLN A 40 -10.91 -10.26 22.69
N THR A 41 -10.01 -9.55 22.02
CA THR A 41 -8.58 -9.69 22.19
C THR A 41 -8.19 -9.20 23.58
N ASN A 42 -7.52 -10.05 24.37
CA ASN A 42 -6.81 -9.64 25.58
C ASN A 42 -5.79 -8.55 25.24
N THR A 43 -6.16 -7.28 25.37
CA THR A 43 -5.26 -6.16 25.07
C THR A 43 -5.21 -5.21 26.26
N CYS A 44 -4.32 -5.52 27.19
CA CYS A 44 -3.81 -4.48 28.06
C CYS A 44 -2.93 -3.50 27.25
N ALA A 45 -3.05 -2.22 27.54
CA ALA A 45 -2.32 -1.15 26.90
C ALA A 45 -1.65 -0.27 27.95
N GLU A 46 -0.35 -0.05 27.82
CA GLU A 46 0.36 0.88 28.68
C GLU A 46 0.40 2.27 28.07
N PHE A 47 0.26 3.28 28.92
CA PHE A 47 0.43 4.67 28.61
C PHE A 47 1.46 5.30 29.53
N ARG A 48 2.25 6.22 28.98
CA ARG A 48 3.27 6.99 29.66
C ARG A 48 2.96 8.47 29.54
N SER A 49 2.98 9.21 30.64
CA SER A 49 2.77 10.64 30.58
C SER A 49 3.96 11.35 29.91
N ASP A 50 3.65 12.31 29.05
CA ASP A 50 4.62 13.28 28.53
C ASP A 50 4.12 14.68 28.87
N LEU A 51 4.61 15.23 29.98
CA LEU A 51 4.24 16.56 30.45
C LEU A 51 4.94 17.69 29.67
N THR A 52 5.89 17.35 28.80
CA THR A 52 6.57 18.32 27.93
C THR A 52 5.82 18.56 26.62
N ASP A 53 4.99 17.60 26.23
CA ASP A 53 4.12 17.72 25.07
C ASP A 53 2.85 18.50 25.40
N THR A 54 2.73 19.69 24.80
CA THR A 54 1.57 20.57 24.95
C THR A 54 0.75 20.72 23.67
N THR A 55 1.16 20.08 22.58
CA THR A 55 0.62 20.35 21.23
C THR A 55 -0.05 19.15 20.59
N THR A 56 0.32 17.91 20.92
CA THR A 56 -0.34 16.75 20.32
C THR A 56 -1.81 16.68 20.75
N VAL A 57 -2.68 16.48 19.77
CA VAL A 57 -4.13 16.38 19.95
C VAL A 57 -4.53 15.02 20.52
N ASP A 58 -5.72 14.94 21.11
CA ASP A 58 -6.34 13.66 21.47
C ASP A 58 -6.73 12.93 20.19
N ASP A 59 -6.24 11.71 20.02
CA ASP A 59 -6.53 10.86 18.86
C ASP A 59 -7.25 9.57 19.24
N ASN A 60 -7.69 9.46 20.49
CA ASN A 60 -8.36 8.30 21.08
C ASN A 60 -7.55 6.99 21.03
N TRP A 61 -6.25 7.04 20.69
CA TRP A 61 -5.44 5.84 20.51
C TRP A 61 -3.98 5.98 20.99
N LEU A 62 -3.17 6.76 20.29
CA LEU A 62 -1.74 6.94 20.55
C LEU A 62 -1.49 8.06 21.57
N CYS A 63 -2.36 9.05 21.61
CA CYS A 63 -2.32 10.19 22.50
C CYS A 63 -3.71 10.47 23.08
N ILE A 64 -3.81 10.38 24.41
CA ILE A 64 -5.01 10.75 25.17
C ILE A 64 -4.73 12.05 25.90
N VAL A 65 -5.59 13.04 25.73
CA VAL A 65 -5.46 14.35 26.37
C VAL A 65 -6.44 14.43 27.54
N THR A 66 -5.93 14.76 28.71
CA THR A 66 -6.74 14.92 29.92
C THR A 66 -7.53 16.23 29.89
N SER A 67 -8.48 16.39 30.81
CA SER A 67 -9.28 17.61 30.92
C SER A 67 -8.45 18.87 31.19
N SER A 68 -7.29 18.75 31.87
CA SER A 68 -6.35 19.87 32.05
C SER A 68 -5.34 20.04 30.90
N GLY A 69 -5.45 19.22 29.85
CA GLY A 69 -4.57 19.26 28.70
C GLY A 69 -3.24 18.51 28.89
N LYS A 70 -3.11 17.58 29.84
CA LYS A 70 -1.90 16.73 29.93
C LYS A 70 -2.02 15.52 29.00
N ARG A 71 -0.89 14.97 28.57
CA ARG A 71 -0.86 13.90 27.55
C ARG A 71 -0.43 12.56 28.14
N TRP A 72 -1.23 11.54 27.89
CA TRP A 72 -0.88 10.13 28.02
C TRP A 72 -0.51 9.58 26.65
N LYS A 73 0.71 9.09 26.49
CA LYS A 73 1.24 8.52 25.24
C LYS A 73 1.26 7.02 25.32
N ARG A 74 0.66 6.34 24.35
CA ARG A 74 0.68 4.89 24.28
C ARG A 74 2.12 4.39 24.17
N VAL A 75 2.45 3.41 25.01
CA VAL A 75 3.72 2.70 24.95
C VAL A 75 3.59 1.59 23.90
N ILE A 76 4.41 1.67 22.86
CA ILE A 76 4.48 0.64 21.82
C ILE A 76 5.51 -0.41 22.25
N LYS A 77 5.02 -1.57 22.71
CA LYS A 77 5.83 -2.72 23.10
C LYS A 77 6.00 -3.68 21.94
N GLY A 78 7.25 -4.06 21.67
CA GLY A 78 7.59 -4.79 20.44
C GLY A 78 7.44 -3.87 19.23
N MET A 79 8.14 -4.17 18.15
CA MET A 79 8.16 -3.30 16.96
C MET A 79 6.85 -3.36 16.15
N SER A 80 5.70 -3.63 16.79
CA SER A 80 4.40 -3.83 16.14
C SER A 80 3.38 -2.83 16.66
N LEU A 81 2.86 -2.00 15.77
CA LEU A 81 1.73 -1.10 15.99
C LEU A 81 0.46 -1.76 15.44
N ASN A 82 -0.28 -2.45 16.31
CA ASN A 82 -1.49 -3.18 15.93
C ASN A 82 -2.72 -2.24 15.93
N LEU A 83 -3.49 -2.23 14.84
CA LEU A 83 -4.71 -1.43 14.73
C LEU A 83 -5.82 -1.86 15.70
N GLU A 84 -5.85 -3.12 16.15
CA GLU A 84 -6.82 -3.58 17.17
C GLU A 84 -6.65 -2.83 18.49
N LEU A 85 -5.44 -2.32 18.78
CA LEU A 85 -5.19 -1.50 19.98
C LEU A 85 -5.90 -0.13 19.91
N ALA A 86 -6.40 0.26 18.75
CA ALA A 86 -7.27 1.41 18.53
C ALA A 86 -8.76 1.05 18.67
N GLY A 87 -9.10 -0.20 19.02
CA GLY A 87 -10.48 -0.68 19.11
C GLY A 87 -11.06 -1.16 17.77
N ILE A 88 -10.22 -1.33 16.75
CA ILE A 88 -10.63 -1.70 15.39
C ILE A 88 -10.98 -3.18 15.28
N LYS A 89 -12.12 -3.47 14.63
CA LYS A 89 -12.62 -4.81 14.33
C LYS A 89 -13.07 -4.93 12.87
N SER A 90 -13.25 -6.16 12.41
CA SER A 90 -13.80 -6.42 11.08
C SER A 90 -15.17 -5.73 10.92
N GLY A 91 -15.38 -5.07 9.79
CA GLY A 91 -16.54 -4.25 9.48
C GLY A 91 -16.33 -2.75 9.72
N ASP A 92 -15.24 -2.36 10.40
CA ASP A 92 -14.94 -0.95 10.64
C ASP A 92 -14.30 -0.27 9.42
N ASP A 93 -14.46 1.05 9.36
CA ASP A 93 -13.64 1.90 8.51
C ASP A 93 -12.32 2.22 9.20
N ILE A 94 -11.21 1.82 8.59
CA ILE A 94 -9.87 1.95 9.16
C ILE A 94 -9.09 3.14 8.58
N SER A 95 -9.71 3.93 7.70
CA SER A 95 -9.01 5.00 6.99
C SER A 95 -8.30 6.00 7.91
N VAL A 96 -8.96 6.45 8.98
CA VAL A 96 -8.39 7.40 9.94
C VAL A 96 -7.36 6.72 10.88
N PRO A 97 -7.68 5.59 11.55
CA PRO A 97 -6.71 4.85 12.37
C PRO A 97 -5.45 4.45 11.61
N LEU A 98 -5.57 3.97 10.37
CA LEU A 98 -4.42 3.60 9.55
C LEU A 98 -3.54 4.82 9.24
N MET A 99 -4.13 5.97 8.90
CA MET A 99 -3.38 7.21 8.69
C MET A 99 -2.68 7.71 9.95
N GLN A 100 -3.31 7.58 11.13
CA GLN A 100 -2.67 7.89 12.42
C GLN A 100 -1.45 6.97 12.65
N ALA A 101 -1.58 5.68 12.35
CA ALA A 101 -0.49 4.71 12.45
C ALA A 101 0.68 5.04 11.51
N ILE A 102 0.36 5.37 10.25
CA ILE A 102 1.32 5.79 9.23
C ILE A 102 2.08 7.03 9.70
N ASN A 103 1.36 8.05 10.16
CA ASN A 103 1.95 9.30 10.64
C ASN A 103 2.86 9.07 11.85
N TYR A 104 2.48 8.15 12.76
CA TYR A 104 3.33 7.78 13.89
C TYR A 104 4.67 7.19 13.43
N VAL A 105 4.64 6.24 12.49
CA VAL A 105 5.85 5.60 11.97
C VAL A 105 6.69 6.60 11.16
N ASP A 106 6.07 7.46 10.36
CA ASP A 106 6.79 8.52 9.63
C ASP A 106 7.49 9.48 10.60
N ASN A 107 6.78 10.00 11.60
CA ASN A 107 7.34 10.85 12.65
C ASN A 107 8.51 10.16 13.39
N TYR A 108 8.37 8.86 13.67
CA TYR A 108 9.43 8.07 14.29
C TYR A 108 10.69 8.07 13.42
N VAL A 109 10.57 7.74 12.13
CA VAL A 109 11.72 7.67 11.22
C VAL A 109 12.39 9.03 11.07
N ARG A 110 11.61 10.12 10.96
CA ARG A 110 12.16 11.47 10.84
C ARG A 110 12.93 11.91 12.09
N LYS A 111 12.54 11.41 13.27
CA LYS A 111 13.16 11.80 14.55
C LYS A 111 14.30 10.88 14.99
N TYR A 112 14.15 9.58 14.77
CA TYR A 112 15.04 8.55 15.33
C TYR A 112 15.73 7.68 14.27
N GLY A 113 15.37 7.86 13.00
CA GLY A 113 15.81 7.00 11.90
C GLY A 113 15.11 5.63 11.91
N PHE A 114 15.71 4.67 11.22
CA PHE A 114 15.08 3.37 10.96
C PHE A 114 15.22 2.35 12.10
N LYS A 115 16.10 2.59 13.06
CA LYS A 115 16.36 1.64 14.16
C LYS A 115 15.11 1.50 15.02
N ASN A 116 14.67 0.27 15.28
CA ASN A 116 13.47 -0.04 16.07
C ASN A 116 12.17 0.60 15.53
N ARG A 117 12.15 1.00 14.26
CA ARG A 117 10.95 1.54 13.60
C ARG A 117 9.79 0.55 13.75
N PRO A 118 8.61 0.99 14.22
CA PRO A 118 7.43 0.15 14.30
C PRO A 118 6.91 -0.29 12.92
N ILE A 119 6.28 -1.46 12.88
CA ILE A 119 5.56 -2.05 11.75
C ILE A 119 4.08 -1.98 12.07
N ILE A 120 3.25 -1.49 11.14
CA ILE A 120 1.80 -1.45 11.32
C ILE A 120 1.27 -2.86 11.03
N SER A 121 0.37 -3.35 11.88
CA SER A 121 -0.27 -4.66 11.70
C SER A 121 -1.78 -4.60 11.78
N ILE A 122 -2.41 -5.47 10.99
CA ILE A 122 -3.86 -5.67 10.95
C ILE A 122 -4.16 -7.17 10.93
N LYS A 123 -5.16 -7.61 11.70
CA LYS A 123 -5.60 -9.01 11.70
C LYS A 123 -6.56 -9.30 10.56
N SER A 124 -6.79 -10.58 10.32
CA SER A 124 -7.73 -11.07 9.32
C SER A 124 -9.14 -10.50 9.57
N GLY A 125 -9.80 -10.08 8.49
CA GLY A 125 -11.11 -9.44 8.54
C GLY A 125 -11.37 -8.60 7.30
N GLY A 126 -12.60 -8.12 7.15
CA GLY A 126 -12.95 -7.14 6.13
C GLY A 126 -13.03 -5.74 6.75
N TYR A 127 -12.48 -4.74 6.07
CA TYR A 127 -12.40 -3.37 6.54
C TYR A 127 -12.74 -2.40 5.40
N TYR A 128 -13.35 -1.27 5.74
CA TYR A 128 -13.63 -0.21 4.77
C TYR A 128 -12.49 0.81 4.74
N LEU A 129 -12.31 1.42 3.58
CA LEU A 129 -11.50 2.61 3.39
C LEU A 129 -12.40 3.71 2.81
N SER A 130 -12.77 4.71 3.62
CA SER A 130 -13.54 5.87 3.16
C SER A 130 -12.70 6.94 2.45
N GLN A 131 -11.38 6.89 2.60
CA GLN A 131 -10.47 7.88 2.01
C GLN A 131 -9.18 7.23 1.49
N ASN A 132 -8.49 7.95 0.59
CA ASN A 132 -7.18 7.57 0.10
C ASN A 132 -6.17 7.41 1.25
N ILE A 133 -5.35 6.37 1.22
CA ILE A 133 -4.27 6.14 2.18
C ILE A 133 -2.96 6.56 1.53
N THR A 134 -2.19 7.41 2.20
CA THR A 134 -0.87 7.84 1.72
C THR A 134 0.18 7.50 2.76
N MET A 135 1.18 6.73 2.37
CA MET A 135 2.30 6.36 3.23
C MET A 135 3.65 6.53 2.52
N PRO A 136 4.72 6.89 3.23
CA PRO A 136 6.05 6.92 2.64
C PRO A 136 6.62 5.52 2.46
N SER A 137 7.64 5.42 1.59
CA SER A 137 8.34 4.18 1.25
C SER A 137 9.05 3.51 2.44
N TRP A 138 9.13 4.15 3.60
CA TRP A 138 9.64 3.57 4.84
C TRP A 138 8.57 3.14 5.84
N VAL A 139 7.29 3.15 5.47
CA VAL A 139 6.20 2.60 6.28
C VAL A 139 5.84 1.19 5.80
N SER A 140 5.53 0.32 6.75
CA SER A 140 5.18 -1.09 6.52
C SER A 140 3.81 -1.38 7.11
N LEU A 141 2.92 -1.92 6.29
CA LEU A 141 1.66 -2.53 6.70
C LEU A 141 1.73 -4.04 6.45
N VAL A 142 1.53 -4.82 7.52
CA VAL A 142 1.54 -6.29 7.50
C VAL A 142 0.18 -6.82 7.96
N ALA A 143 -0.51 -7.53 7.08
CA ALA A 143 -1.71 -8.28 7.43
C ALA A 143 -1.37 -9.68 7.96
N TYR A 144 -2.11 -10.14 8.96
CA TYR A 144 -2.06 -11.52 9.43
C TYR A 144 -3.31 -12.27 8.98
N GLY A 145 -3.13 -13.28 8.12
CA GLY A 145 -4.25 -13.96 7.45
C GLY A 145 -4.84 -13.13 6.30
N ASN A 146 -6.10 -13.41 5.95
CA ASN A 146 -6.80 -12.75 4.86
C ASN A 146 -7.44 -11.45 5.33
N VAL A 147 -7.10 -10.34 4.67
CA VAL A 147 -7.60 -9.01 4.98
C VAL A 147 -8.21 -8.39 3.74
N GLU A 148 -9.48 -8.03 3.79
CA GLU A 148 -10.13 -7.26 2.74
C GLU A 148 -10.13 -5.78 3.10
N LEU A 149 -9.66 -4.95 2.17
CA LEU A 149 -9.70 -3.50 2.18
C LEU A 149 -10.68 -3.05 1.09
N ASN A 150 -11.92 -2.84 1.49
CA ASN A 150 -12.98 -2.36 0.61
C ASN A 150 -12.89 -0.83 0.46
N ALA A 151 -12.43 -0.38 -0.70
CA ALA A 151 -12.26 1.02 -1.05
C ALA A 151 -13.28 1.51 -2.07
N THR A 152 -14.48 0.92 -2.13
CA THR A 152 -15.54 1.36 -3.06
C THR A 152 -16.02 2.79 -2.79
N ALA A 153 -15.75 3.35 -1.60
CA ALA A 153 -16.03 4.75 -1.26
C ALA A 153 -14.98 5.73 -1.80
N VAL A 154 -13.80 5.27 -2.20
CA VAL A 154 -12.74 6.11 -2.79
C VAL A 154 -13.06 6.33 -4.27
N THR A 155 -13.36 7.57 -4.66
CA THR A 155 -13.86 7.88 -6.02
C THR A 155 -12.82 8.51 -6.95
N SER A 156 -11.66 8.90 -6.43
CA SER A 156 -10.60 9.53 -7.24
C SER A 156 -9.21 9.28 -6.65
N GLY A 157 -8.17 9.57 -7.44
CA GLY A 157 -6.77 9.42 -7.01
C GLY A 157 -6.34 7.95 -6.93
N HIS A 158 -5.83 7.54 -5.77
CA HIS A 158 -5.24 6.21 -5.56
C HIS A 158 -5.70 5.65 -4.21
N VAL A 159 -6.19 4.41 -4.15
CA VAL A 159 -6.64 3.79 -2.89
C VAL A 159 -5.50 3.80 -1.88
N ILE A 160 -4.31 3.34 -2.27
CA ILE A 160 -3.08 3.43 -1.49
C ILE A 160 -1.99 4.11 -2.33
N SER A 161 -1.34 5.13 -1.78
CA SER A 161 -0.16 5.77 -2.36
C SER A 161 1.06 5.51 -1.50
N ILE A 162 2.11 4.97 -2.10
CA ILE A 162 3.45 4.85 -1.53
C ILE A 162 4.30 5.96 -2.14
N THR A 163 4.41 7.08 -1.44
CA THR A 163 5.05 8.30 -1.94
C THR A 163 5.78 9.03 -0.82
N ASN A 164 6.96 9.54 -1.12
CA ASN A 164 7.74 10.30 -0.15
C ASN A 164 7.47 11.80 -0.34
N THR A 165 6.87 12.42 0.67
CA THR A 165 6.49 13.85 0.61
C THR A 165 7.48 14.78 1.32
N VAL A 166 8.47 14.20 2.02
CA VAL A 166 9.45 14.92 2.84
C VAL A 166 10.85 14.87 2.22
N VAL A 167 11.71 15.79 2.68
CA VAL A 167 13.11 15.90 2.27
C VAL A 167 14.03 15.29 3.35
N GLY A 168 15.26 14.95 2.98
CA GLY A 168 16.32 14.63 3.95
C GLY A 168 16.25 13.26 4.64
N VAL A 169 15.31 12.38 4.26
CA VAL A 169 15.31 10.98 4.72
C VAL A 169 16.15 10.13 3.76
N ASP A 170 17.24 9.56 4.26
CA ASP A 170 18.09 8.65 3.48
C ASP A 170 17.47 7.25 3.38
N THR A 171 16.99 6.89 2.20
CA THR A 171 16.36 5.60 1.91
C THR A 171 17.31 4.59 1.25
N VAL A 172 18.60 4.91 1.08
CA VAL A 172 19.56 4.10 0.31
C VAL A 172 19.68 2.67 0.84
N HIS A 173 19.82 2.53 2.15
CA HIS A 173 20.02 1.23 2.80
C HIS A 173 18.73 0.62 3.35
N TYR A 174 17.62 1.36 3.33
CA TYR A 174 16.35 0.83 3.80
C TYR A 174 15.81 -0.22 2.82
N LYS A 175 15.49 -1.38 3.37
CA LYS A 175 14.80 -2.47 2.67
C LYS A 175 13.75 -3.04 3.63
N GLY A 176 12.50 -3.06 3.22
CA GLY A 176 11.40 -3.61 4.01
C GLY A 176 10.17 -3.82 3.14
N ASP A 177 9.22 -4.60 3.65
CA ASP A 177 7.91 -4.71 3.00
C ASP A 177 7.07 -3.50 3.32
N ASN A 178 6.48 -2.90 2.29
CA ASN A 178 5.60 -1.75 2.44
C ASN A 178 4.16 -2.20 2.63
N LEU A 179 3.75 -3.20 1.85
CA LEU A 179 2.45 -3.82 1.94
C LEU A 179 2.63 -5.33 1.79
N SER A 180 2.31 -6.09 2.84
CA SER A 180 2.48 -7.54 2.80
C SER A 180 1.50 -8.26 3.70
N SER A 181 1.38 -9.57 3.51
CA SER A 181 0.65 -10.44 4.43
C SER A 181 1.44 -11.69 4.81
N ILE A 182 1.15 -12.18 6.02
CA ILE A 182 1.67 -13.44 6.58
C ILE A 182 0.50 -14.40 6.73
N GLY A 183 0.58 -15.56 6.08
CA GLY A 183 -0.44 -16.60 6.17
C GLY A 183 -1.77 -16.29 5.45
N GLY A 184 -1.79 -15.31 4.55
CA GLY A 184 -2.98 -14.94 3.78
C GLY A 184 -2.70 -13.97 2.65
N THR A 185 -3.65 -13.08 2.36
CA THR A 185 -3.57 -12.07 1.29
C THR A 185 -4.26 -10.78 1.73
N ILE A 186 -3.71 -9.63 1.34
CA ILE A 186 -4.44 -8.34 1.40
C ILE A 186 -5.21 -8.20 0.09
N PHE A 187 -6.53 -8.14 0.15
CA PHE A 187 -7.41 -7.89 -0.99
C PHE A 187 -7.81 -6.42 -1.01
N ILE A 188 -7.45 -5.68 -2.06
CA ILE A 188 -7.87 -4.30 -2.27
C ILE A 188 -8.95 -4.29 -3.35
N THR A 189 -10.16 -3.84 -2.98
CA THR A 189 -11.30 -3.74 -3.91
C THR A 189 -11.64 -2.28 -4.13
N GLY A 190 -11.44 -1.77 -5.35
CA GLY A 190 -11.86 -0.42 -5.75
C GLY A 190 -13.33 -0.34 -6.21
N PRO A 191 -13.79 0.86 -6.61
CA PRO A 191 -15.19 1.10 -6.98
C PRO A 191 -15.57 0.60 -8.37
N GLY A 192 -14.62 0.26 -9.24
CA GLY A 192 -14.95 -0.15 -10.60
C GLY A 192 -13.77 -0.34 -11.54
N GLN A 193 -14.00 -1.19 -12.54
CA GLN A 193 -13.06 -1.50 -13.60
C GLN A 193 -13.20 -0.51 -14.79
N ASN A 194 -12.83 0.76 -14.59
CA ASN A 194 -12.92 1.77 -15.66
C ASN A 194 -11.85 2.85 -15.55
N ALA A 195 -11.59 3.55 -16.65
CA ALA A 195 -10.55 4.57 -16.76
C ALA A 195 -10.71 5.77 -15.80
N THR A 196 -11.92 6.00 -15.27
CA THR A 196 -12.23 7.10 -14.34
C THR A 196 -12.15 6.70 -12.87
N SER A 197 -12.00 5.40 -12.58
CA SER A 197 -11.86 4.90 -11.21
C SER A 197 -10.52 5.32 -10.61
N PRO A 198 -10.36 5.34 -9.28
CA PRO A 198 -9.04 5.48 -8.68
C PRO A 198 -8.12 4.32 -9.11
N ASN A 199 -6.82 4.56 -9.04
CA ASN A 199 -5.84 3.47 -9.09
C ASN A 199 -5.85 2.70 -7.76
N GLY A 200 -5.52 1.42 -7.76
CA GLY A 200 -5.36 0.61 -6.54
C GLY A 200 -4.15 1.08 -5.74
N ILE A 201 -2.95 0.74 -6.23
CA ILE A 201 -1.69 1.11 -5.58
C ILE A 201 -0.91 2.05 -6.47
N PHE A 202 -0.58 3.23 -5.97
CA PHE A 202 0.38 4.14 -6.60
C PHE A 202 1.74 4.03 -5.91
N ILE A 203 2.82 3.94 -6.69
CA ILE A 203 4.19 3.83 -6.18
C ILE A 203 5.06 4.87 -6.87
N GLY A 204 5.58 5.82 -6.10
CA GLY A 204 6.56 6.79 -6.60
C GLY A 204 6.33 8.21 -6.12
N ASN A 205 7.20 9.13 -6.56
CA ASN A 205 7.00 10.56 -6.36
C ASN A 205 6.48 11.22 -7.65
N THR A 206 5.73 12.30 -7.46
CA THR A 206 5.24 13.19 -8.53
C THR A 206 5.87 14.58 -8.47
N VAL A 207 6.71 14.82 -7.46
CA VAL A 207 7.35 16.13 -7.19
C VAL A 207 8.84 15.91 -6.95
N GLN A 208 9.68 16.74 -7.56
CA GLN A 208 11.14 16.71 -7.38
C GLN A 208 11.56 17.19 -5.98
N GLY A 209 12.79 16.86 -5.59
CA GLY A 209 13.40 17.35 -4.35
C GLY A 209 12.92 16.64 -3.09
N LYS A 210 12.20 15.52 -3.24
CA LYS A 210 11.78 14.66 -2.12
C LYS A 210 12.75 13.50 -1.94
N ALA A 211 12.68 12.84 -0.78
CA ALA A 211 13.42 11.60 -0.58
C ALA A 211 13.04 10.58 -1.67
N PRO A 212 14.00 9.86 -2.31
CA PRO A 212 13.66 8.91 -3.37
C PRO A 212 12.72 7.80 -2.91
N CYS A 213 11.65 7.56 -3.66
CA CYS A 213 10.72 6.46 -3.45
C CYS A 213 11.32 5.20 -4.07
N ARG A 214 12.12 4.50 -3.27
CA ARG A 214 12.92 3.35 -3.72
C ARG A 214 12.80 2.16 -2.80
N ASN A 215 13.22 0.99 -3.29
CA ASN A 215 13.22 -0.27 -2.53
C ASN A 215 11.81 -0.67 -2.03
N VAL A 216 10.76 -0.23 -2.72
CA VAL A 216 9.37 -0.54 -2.35
C VAL A 216 9.09 -2.01 -2.61
N LYS A 217 8.52 -2.72 -1.63
CA LYS A 217 8.15 -4.13 -1.76
C LYS A 217 6.68 -4.38 -1.43
N ILE A 218 5.99 -5.05 -2.33
CA ILE A 218 4.61 -5.49 -2.18
C ILE A 218 4.58 -7.01 -2.31
N ARG A 219 4.00 -7.73 -1.34
CA ARG A 219 3.93 -9.20 -1.39
C ARG A 219 2.60 -9.74 -0.93
N ASN A 220 2.07 -10.78 -1.58
CA ASN A 220 0.80 -11.41 -1.18
C ASN A 220 -0.35 -10.38 -1.13
N VAL A 221 -0.46 -9.58 -2.18
CA VAL A 221 -1.50 -8.54 -2.33
C VAL A 221 -2.29 -8.80 -3.61
N ALA A 222 -3.60 -8.77 -3.49
CA ALA A 222 -4.54 -8.81 -4.60
C ALA A 222 -5.20 -7.44 -4.79
N VAL A 223 -5.34 -6.98 -6.03
CA VAL A 223 -5.98 -5.69 -6.37
C VAL A 223 -6.97 -5.89 -7.50
N LYS A 224 -8.21 -5.44 -7.28
CA LYS A 224 -9.30 -5.53 -8.27
C LYS A 224 -10.21 -4.31 -8.30
N ASN A 225 -10.96 -4.18 -9.40
CA ASN A 225 -11.96 -3.13 -9.61
C ASN A 225 -11.39 -1.72 -9.48
N THR A 226 -10.24 -1.48 -10.10
CA THR A 226 -9.61 -0.15 -10.16
C THR A 226 -9.35 0.28 -11.60
N ASN A 227 -9.00 1.56 -11.80
CA ASN A 227 -8.45 2.01 -13.08
C ASN A 227 -7.14 1.28 -13.34
N CYS A 228 -6.12 1.57 -12.54
CA CYS A 228 -4.88 0.81 -12.60
C CYS A 228 -4.61 0.07 -11.29
N ALA A 229 -4.33 -1.24 -11.35
CA ALA A 229 -4.00 -2.01 -10.16
C ALA A 229 -2.72 -1.47 -9.49
N VAL A 230 -1.66 -1.26 -10.29
CA VAL A 230 -0.37 -0.71 -9.85
C VAL A 230 0.10 0.37 -10.81
N CYS A 231 0.15 1.62 -10.34
CA CYS A 231 0.54 2.78 -11.14
C CYS A 231 1.84 3.41 -10.60
N PHE A 232 2.77 3.75 -11.50
CA PHE A 232 4.06 4.34 -11.12
C PHE A 232 4.13 5.86 -11.29
N GLY A 233 4.74 6.50 -10.30
CA GLY A 233 5.31 7.84 -10.44
C GLY A 233 6.57 7.82 -11.32
N SER A 234 6.99 9.00 -11.79
CA SER A 234 8.12 9.13 -12.71
C SER A 234 9.24 10.03 -12.20
N ILE A 235 9.22 10.39 -10.92
CA ILE A 235 10.26 11.21 -10.28
C ILE A 235 10.86 10.44 -9.11
N ASP A 236 12.19 10.30 -9.08
CA ASP A 236 12.94 9.60 -8.03
C ASP A 236 12.31 8.26 -7.60
N THR A 237 11.83 7.46 -8.56
CA THR A 237 11.05 6.23 -8.33
C THR A 237 11.72 5.02 -8.97
N TYR A 238 12.23 4.09 -8.17
CA TYR A 238 13.03 2.96 -8.69
C TYR A 238 13.13 1.79 -7.71
N MET A 239 13.65 0.65 -8.19
CA MET A 239 13.93 -0.56 -7.42
C MET A 239 12.71 -1.12 -6.68
N THR A 240 11.54 -1.06 -7.31
CA THR A 240 10.30 -1.64 -6.77
C THR A 240 10.22 -3.13 -7.09
N MET A 241 9.69 -3.92 -6.16
CA MET A 241 9.41 -5.35 -6.33
C MET A 241 7.98 -5.70 -5.91
N LEU A 242 7.26 -6.37 -6.80
CA LEU A 242 6.01 -7.07 -6.49
C LEU A 242 6.28 -8.57 -6.55
N SER A 243 5.88 -9.33 -5.54
CA SER A 243 5.94 -10.79 -5.58
C SER A 243 4.67 -11.45 -5.08
N ASP A 244 4.27 -12.54 -5.72
CA ASP A 244 3.14 -13.37 -5.26
C ASP A 244 1.84 -12.54 -5.16
N CYS A 245 1.65 -11.63 -6.11
CA CYS A 245 0.52 -10.71 -6.17
C CYS A 245 -0.50 -11.13 -7.24
N HIS A 246 -1.74 -10.70 -7.09
CA HIS A 246 -2.81 -10.93 -8.06
C HIS A 246 -3.47 -9.61 -8.48
N LEU A 247 -3.28 -9.21 -9.73
CA LEU A 247 -3.84 -7.99 -10.31
C LEU A 247 -4.92 -8.40 -11.32
N GLU A 248 -6.19 -8.37 -10.91
CA GLU A 248 -7.31 -8.86 -11.72
C GLU A 248 -8.46 -7.86 -11.81
N TYR A 249 -9.24 -7.91 -12.89
CA TYR A 249 -10.43 -7.05 -13.06
C TYR A 249 -10.14 -5.55 -12.89
N ASN A 250 -9.03 -5.07 -13.48
CA ASN A 250 -8.68 -3.64 -13.51
C ASN A 250 -8.81 -3.10 -14.94
N TYR A 251 -8.92 -1.78 -15.12
CA TYR A 251 -8.87 -1.22 -16.47
C TYR A 251 -7.47 -1.47 -17.08
N ILE A 252 -6.42 -1.30 -16.28
CA ILE A 252 -5.02 -1.62 -16.56
C ILE A 252 -4.43 -2.36 -15.35
N ASN A 253 -3.63 -3.42 -15.54
CA ASN A 253 -3.01 -4.09 -14.38
C ASN A 253 -1.77 -3.34 -13.87
N VAL A 254 -0.82 -3.01 -14.75
CA VAL A 254 0.40 -2.25 -14.40
C VAL A 254 0.56 -1.06 -15.34
N SER A 255 0.76 0.14 -14.80
CA SER A 255 0.84 1.38 -15.57
C SER A 255 2.02 2.27 -15.19
N SER A 256 2.70 2.82 -16.19
CA SER A 256 3.57 3.99 -16.04
C SER A 256 3.15 5.06 -17.06
N PRO A 257 2.24 5.99 -16.67
CA PRO A 257 1.48 6.78 -17.64
C PRO A 257 2.14 8.11 -18.03
N ASN A 258 3.13 8.58 -17.28
CA ASN A 258 3.73 9.90 -17.45
C ASN A 258 4.47 10.02 -18.79
N SER A 259 4.58 11.24 -19.32
CA SER A 259 5.28 11.52 -20.59
C SER A 259 6.77 11.83 -20.42
N SER A 260 7.24 11.94 -19.18
CA SER A 260 8.62 12.23 -18.81
C SER A 260 9.01 11.46 -17.56
N SER A 261 10.32 11.29 -17.36
CA SER A 261 10.89 10.72 -16.15
C SER A 261 12.06 11.56 -15.64
N THR A 262 12.34 11.48 -14.34
CA THR A 262 13.51 12.06 -13.69
C THR A 262 14.02 11.04 -12.68
N ASN A 263 15.24 10.54 -12.89
CA ASN A 263 15.90 9.60 -11.98
C ASN A 263 14.98 8.44 -11.54
N SER A 264 14.34 7.78 -12.52
CA SER A 264 13.29 6.79 -12.25
C SER A 264 13.38 5.61 -13.22
N GLY A 265 12.78 4.49 -12.82
CA GLY A 265 12.59 3.32 -13.67
C GLY A 265 13.63 2.22 -13.50
N GLU A 266 14.70 2.42 -12.73
CA GLU A 266 15.73 1.40 -12.52
C GLU A 266 15.15 0.16 -11.82
N THR A 267 15.35 -1.03 -12.39
CA THR A 267 15.18 -2.33 -11.70
C THR A 267 13.77 -2.54 -11.11
N MET A 268 12.72 -2.37 -11.91
CA MET A 268 11.34 -2.63 -11.51
C MET A 268 11.01 -4.12 -11.74
N LYS A 269 10.63 -4.85 -10.69
CA LYS A 269 10.51 -6.33 -10.74
C LYS A 269 9.13 -6.82 -10.35
N PHE A 270 8.65 -7.80 -11.11
CA PHE A 270 7.41 -8.53 -10.88
C PHE A 270 7.75 -10.01 -10.91
N TYR A 271 7.51 -10.72 -9.82
CA TYR A 271 7.87 -12.13 -9.69
C TYR A 271 6.66 -12.94 -9.24
N ASN A 272 6.29 -13.99 -9.97
CA ASN A 272 5.13 -14.81 -9.65
C ASN A 272 3.85 -13.96 -9.45
N VAL A 273 3.61 -13.03 -10.38
CA VAL A 273 2.42 -12.15 -10.36
C VAL A 273 1.41 -12.66 -11.38
N VAL A 274 0.14 -12.74 -10.99
CA VAL A 274 -0.97 -12.97 -11.92
C VAL A 274 -1.52 -11.63 -12.36
N LEU A 275 -1.56 -11.40 -13.67
CA LEU A 275 -2.19 -10.26 -14.32
C LEU A 275 -3.36 -10.81 -15.11
N SER A 276 -4.60 -10.54 -14.67
CA SER A 276 -5.78 -11.15 -15.27
C SER A 276 -6.88 -10.14 -15.63
N HIS A 277 -7.72 -10.48 -16.61
CA HIS A 277 -8.99 -9.81 -16.89
C HIS A 277 -8.93 -8.27 -17.00
N SER A 278 -7.88 -7.70 -17.62
CA SER A 278 -7.82 -6.25 -17.83
C SER A 278 -8.73 -5.80 -18.99
N ILE A 279 -9.28 -4.57 -18.92
CA ILE A 279 -10.06 -4.01 -20.04
C ILE A 279 -9.16 -3.50 -21.16
N GLU A 280 -8.14 -2.70 -20.83
CA GLU A 280 -7.33 -1.99 -21.81
C GLU A 280 -5.98 -2.66 -22.05
N SER A 281 -5.25 -2.99 -20.98
CA SER A 281 -3.99 -3.69 -21.09
C SER A 281 -3.52 -4.33 -19.79
N HIS A 282 -2.69 -5.39 -19.89
CA HIS A 282 -1.98 -5.87 -18.70
C HIS A 282 -0.87 -4.90 -18.30
N ILE A 283 -0.04 -4.48 -19.26
CA ILE A 283 1.03 -3.51 -19.05
C ILE A 283 0.79 -2.31 -19.97
N TYR A 284 0.65 -1.13 -19.39
CA TYR A 284 0.72 0.13 -20.13
C TYR A 284 1.97 0.90 -19.71
N ASN A 285 2.82 1.26 -20.68
CA ASN A 285 3.97 2.13 -20.41
C ASN A 285 4.04 3.26 -21.42
N ASN A 286 3.88 4.49 -20.94
CA ASN A 286 4.17 5.72 -21.68
C ASN A 286 5.43 6.41 -21.13
N THR A 287 5.87 6.11 -19.92
CA THR A 287 7.01 6.80 -19.29
C THR A 287 8.37 6.35 -19.85
N PRO A 288 9.27 7.29 -20.20
CA PRO A 288 10.60 6.94 -20.68
C PRO A 288 11.49 6.40 -19.55
N ALA A 289 12.52 5.63 -19.91
CA ALA A 289 13.55 5.11 -18.99
C ALA A 289 13.09 4.04 -17.98
N MET A 290 11.90 3.46 -18.14
CA MET A 290 11.41 2.40 -17.27
C MET A 290 12.05 1.05 -17.63
N ASP A 291 12.77 0.43 -16.68
CA ASP A 291 13.27 -0.95 -16.78
C ASP A 291 12.37 -1.88 -15.95
N MET A 292 11.46 -2.57 -16.63
CA MET A 292 10.51 -3.51 -16.03
C MET A 292 10.86 -4.96 -16.39
N CYS A 293 10.87 -5.85 -15.40
CA CYS A 293 11.10 -7.27 -15.58
C CYS A 293 9.99 -8.09 -14.90
N PHE A 294 9.30 -8.91 -15.69
CA PHE A 294 8.24 -9.83 -15.27
C PHE A 294 8.77 -11.26 -15.39
N THR A 295 8.78 -11.99 -14.28
CA THR A 295 9.37 -13.34 -14.22
C THR A 295 8.43 -14.31 -13.54
N LEU A 296 8.18 -15.47 -14.17
CA LEU A 296 7.21 -16.46 -13.68
C LEU A 296 5.79 -15.90 -13.50
N CYS A 297 5.43 -14.87 -14.27
CA CYS A 297 4.10 -14.26 -14.22
C CYS A 297 3.11 -14.99 -15.13
N ASN A 298 1.82 -14.80 -14.83
CA ASN A 298 0.70 -15.22 -15.69
C ASN A 298 0.01 -13.97 -16.24
N PHE A 299 -0.26 -13.94 -17.54
CA PHE A 299 -0.96 -12.88 -18.26
C PHE A 299 -2.19 -13.48 -18.92
N ASP A 300 -3.34 -13.38 -18.25
CA ASP A 300 -4.53 -14.13 -18.61
C ASP A 300 -5.70 -13.20 -18.98
N PHE A 301 -6.36 -13.45 -20.10
CA PHE A 301 -7.68 -12.89 -20.40
C PHE A 301 -7.78 -11.35 -20.46
N THR A 302 -6.80 -10.63 -21.02
CA THR A 302 -6.99 -9.19 -21.31
C THR A 302 -7.92 -8.95 -22.50
N ASN A 303 -8.91 -8.06 -22.35
CA ASN A 303 -9.78 -7.61 -23.45
C ASN A 303 -9.06 -6.65 -24.43
N GLY A 304 -7.87 -6.18 -24.05
CA GLY A 304 -7.04 -5.31 -24.88
C GLY A 304 -5.65 -5.90 -25.11
N ASP A 305 -4.62 -5.07 -24.98
CA ASP A 305 -3.25 -5.48 -25.28
C ASP A 305 -2.60 -6.21 -24.09
N VAL A 306 -1.65 -7.11 -24.34
CA VAL A 306 -0.79 -7.63 -23.26
C VAL A 306 0.19 -6.54 -22.83
N ILE A 307 0.90 -5.95 -23.79
CA ILE A 307 1.78 -4.80 -23.60
C ILE A 307 1.31 -3.67 -24.50
N LYS A 308 1.06 -2.49 -23.94
CA LYS A 308 0.72 -1.27 -24.66
C LYS A 308 1.75 -0.18 -24.40
N LEU A 309 2.36 0.33 -25.46
CA LEU A 309 3.32 1.41 -25.41
C LEU A 309 2.68 2.74 -25.81
N GLY A 310 2.92 3.78 -25.03
CA GLY A 310 2.55 5.16 -25.35
C GLY A 310 3.61 5.88 -26.19
N ARG A 311 3.31 7.12 -26.62
CA ARG A 311 4.21 7.92 -27.47
C ARG A 311 5.53 8.33 -26.80
N SER A 312 5.54 8.41 -25.47
CA SER A 312 6.74 8.79 -24.70
C SER A 312 7.59 7.59 -24.28
N ALA A 313 7.20 6.36 -24.66
CA ALA A 313 7.79 5.11 -24.23
C ALA A 313 9.16 4.83 -24.89
N THR A 314 10.16 5.63 -24.54
CA THR A 314 11.51 5.64 -25.13
C THR A 314 12.58 5.33 -24.09
N TYR A 315 13.76 4.86 -24.54
CA TYR A 315 14.91 4.53 -23.67
C TYR A 315 14.58 3.52 -22.56
N LEU A 316 13.68 2.58 -22.83
CA LEU A 316 13.10 1.69 -21.83
C LEU A 316 13.36 0.22 -22.15
N SER A 317 13.19 -0.64 -21.15
CA SER A 317 13.18 -2.10 -21.32
C SER A 317 11.99 -2.73 -20.62
N ILE A 318 11.24 -3.57 -21.34
CA ILE A 318 10.26 -4.49 -20.77
C ILE A 318 10.72 -5.91 -21.07
N ARG A 319 11.07 -6.66 -20.03
CA ARG A 319 11.45 -8.07 -20.10
C ARG A 319 10.36 -8.94 -19.52
N ILE A 320 9.95 -9.96 -20.25
CA ILE A 320 8.96 -10.96 -19.84
C ILE A 320 9.63 -12.32 -19.97
N VAL A 321 9.85 -13.01 -18.84
CA VAL A 321 10.74 -14.18 -18.75
C VAL A 321 10.02 -15.35 -18.09
N SER A 322 10.00 -16.50 -18.78
CA SER A 322 9.44 -17.77 -18.28
C SER A 322 7.99 -17.62 -17.80
N THR A 323 7.12 -17.06 -18.65
CA THR A 323 5.75 -16.66 -18.28
C THR A 323 4.69 -17.46 -19.03
N HIS A 324 3.49 -17.51 -18.47
CA HIS A 324 2.27 -17.92 -19.15
C HIS A 324 1.57 -16.70 -19.73
N ILE A 325 1.24 -16.69 -21.03
CA ILE A 325 0.48 -15.60 -21.65
C ILE A 325 -0.64 -16.23 -22.47
N GLU A 326 -1.89 -15.97 -22.08
CA GLU A 326 -3.05 -16.57 -22.73
C GLU A 326 -4.21 -15.62 -22.98
N ALA A 327 -4.97 -15.96 -24.01
CA ALA A 327 -6.34 -15.51 -24.23
C ALA A 327 -6.58 -13.98 -24.26
N TRP A 328 -5.73 -13.22 -24.95
CA TRP A 328 -5.93 -11.78 -25.17
C TRP A 328 -6.71 -11.45 -26.45
N ASP A 329 -7.46 -10.34 -26.44
CA ASP A 329 -8.26 -9.89 -27.59
C ASP A 329 -7.54 -8.85 -28.48
N GLY A 330 -6.61 -8.04 -27.92
CA GLY A 330 -5.84 -7.01 -28.63
C GLY A 330 -4.53 -7.51 -29.26
N TYR A 331 -3.47 -6.73 -29.11
CA TYR A 331 -2.11 -7.08 -29.53
C TYR A 331 -1.29 -7.67 -28.38
N LEU A 332 -0.38 -8.59 -28.69
CA LEU A 332 0.65 -9.00 -27.73
C LEU A 332 1.56 -7.80 -27.38
N LEU A 333 1.89 -6.98 -28.39
CA LEU A 333 2.60 -5.72 -28.26
C LEU A 333 1.92 -4.67 -29.14
N GLY A 334 1.20 -3.74 -28.51
CA GLY A 334 0.63 -2.54 -29.13
C GLY A 334 1.52 -1.33 -28.92
N GLY A 335 1.58 -0.43 -29.89
CA GLY A 335 2.38 0.79 -29.82
C GLY A 335 1.80 1.92 -30.65
N PRO A 336 2.36 3.13 -30.58
CA PRO A 336 1.93 4.25 -31.40
C PRO A 336 2.35 4.06 -32.86
N ASP A 337 1.68 4.76 -33.78
CA ASP A 337 2.02 4.75 -35.22
C ASP A 337 3.39 5.40 -35.54
N THR A 338 4.03 6.01 -34.55
CA THR A 338 5.33 6.66 -34.66
C THR A 338 6.44 5.79 -34.08
N ALA A 339 7.60 5.76 -34.74
CA ALA A 339 8.76 5.02 -34.25
C ALA A 339 9.16 5.47 -32.84
N LEU A 340 9.38 4.48 -31.95
CA LEU A 340 9.92 4.70 -30.62
C LEU A 340 11.44 4.54 -30.62
N SER A 341 12.14 5.47 -29.99
CA SER A 341 13.61 5.44 -29.89
C SER A 341 14.06 4.60 -28.70
N ASN A 342 15.01 3.69 -28.93
CA ASN A 342 15.71 2.93 -27.88
C ASN A 342 14.78 2.17 -26.94
N THR A 343 13.77 1.50 -27.50
CA THR A 343 12.77 0.74 -26.77
C THR A 343 12.99 -0.74 -26.99
N ILE A 344 13.19 -1.48 -25.89
CA ILE A 344 13.42 -2.93 -25.93
C ILE A 344 12.24 -3.62 -25.29
N VAL A 345 11.59 -4.50 -26.04
CA VAL A 345 10.64 -5.48 -25.51
C VAL A 345 11.20 -6.86 -25.79
N MET A 346 11.37 -7.64 -24.75
CA MET A 346 12.03 -8.94 -24.78
C MET A 346 11.12 -9.95 -24.09
N ILE A 347 10.72 -10.98 -24.85
CA ILE A 347 9.87 -12.07 -24.36
C ILE A 347 10.67 -13.36 -24.48
N GLU A 348 11.07 -13.92 -23.35
CA GLU A 348 11.98 -15.05 -23.24
C GLU A 348 11.28 -16.26 -22.63
N GLN A 349 11.34 -17.39 -23.33
CA GLN A 349 10.73 -18.65 -22.89
C GLN A 349 9.24 -18.54 -22.49
N PRO A 350 8.37 -17.83 -23.25
CA PRO A 350 6.96 -17.78 -22.91
C PRO A 350 6.27 -19.11 -23.29
N LEU A 351 5.23 -19.47 -22.54
CA LEU A 351 4.12 -20.23 -23.11
C LEU A 351 3.10 -19.22 -23.65
N LEU A 352 2.90 -19.21 -24.97
CA LEU A 352 1.95 -18.33 -25.66
C LEU A 352 0.73 -19.12 -26.12
N LEU A 353 -0.45 -18.78 -25.60
CA LEU A 353 -1.73 -19.40 -25.95
C LEU A 353 -2.72 -18.32 -26.44
N PRO A 354 -2.56 -17.80 -27.67
CA PRO A 354 -3.45 -16.78 -28.21
C PRO A 354 -4.88 -17.31 -28.33
N ARG A 355 -5.88 -16.46 -28.05
CA ARG A 355 -7.27 -16.76 -28.39
C ARG A 355 -7.44 -16.72 -29.91
N ALA A 356 -8.23 -17.63 -30.46
CA ALA A 356 -8.71 -17.47 -31.84
C ALA A 356 -9.47 -16.14 -31.91
N ARG A 357 -8.94 -15.16 -32.66
CA ARG A 357 -9.68 -13.91 -32.90
C ARG A 357 -11.05 -14.29 -33.42
N LYS A 358 -12.13 -13.88 -32.73
CA LYS A 358 -13.47 -13.97 -33.33
C LYS A 358 -13.35 -13.30 -34.69
N ALA A 359 -13.68 -14.02 -35.76
CA ALA A 359 -13.66 -13.46 -37.10
C ALA A 359 -14.53 -12.19 -37.08
N VAL A 360 -13.89 -11.03 -37.18
CA VAL A 360 -14.61 -9.78 -37.35
C VAL A 360 -15.11 -9.82 -38.77
N SER A 361 -16.40 -10.10 -38.96
CA SER A 361 -17.06 -9.99 -40.25
C SER A 361 -16.96 -8.53 -40.70
N GLY A 362 -15.97 -8.17 -41.50
CA GLY A 362 -15.79 -6.77 -41.88
C GLY A 362 -14.51 -6.36 -42.60
N PHE A 363 -13.66 -7.29 -43.05
CA PHE A 363 -12.67 -6.96 -44.08
C PHE A 363 -13.12 -7.57 -45.41
N ALA A 364 -13.90 -6.77 -46.14
CA ALA A 364 -14.12 -6.91 -47.58
C ALA A 364 -13.27 -5.85 -48.29
#